data_AF-A0A517PGU3-F1
#
_entry.id   AF-A0A517PGU3-F1
#
_cell.length_a   1.000
_cell.length_b   1.000
_cell.length_c   1.000
_cell.angle_alpha   90.00
_cell.angle_beta   90.00
_cell.angle_gamma   90.00
#
_symmetry.space_group_name_H-M   'P 1'
#
loop_
_entity.id
_entity.type
_entity.pdbx_description
1 polymer ?
#
loop_
_entity_poly.entity_id
_entity_poly.type
_entity_poly.pdbx_seq_one_letter_code
_entity_poly.pdbx_strand_id
1 'polypeptide(L)'
;MKSESDWKSWLFLYPLLQGLGGVGWWCLLLAVPESRVLFLSETLSERVLLAFWLPDGVVFVGGSFVLAYGLWRQRCWAGPVLYFLTGGITYVSLYCLSLSLATQGGWLGTCLMLVCLGLMLLVVFLAKRF
;
A
#
# COMPACT_ATOMS: atom_id res chain seq x y z
N MET A 1 -27.01 -0.83 18.21
CA MET A 1 -26.14 -2.02 18.09
C MET A 1 -26.05 -2.62 16.69
N LYS A 2 -26.97 -2.36 15.74
CA LYS A 2 -26.89 -2.93 14.37
C LYS A 2 -25.90 -2.19 13.45
N SER A 3 -25.65 -0.89 13.66
CA SER A 3 -24.78 -0.09 12.78
C SER A 3 -23.27 -0.32 12.99
N GLU A 4 -22.83 -0.80 14.16
CA GLU A 4 -21.41 -1.10 14.41
C GLU A 4 -20.94 -2.38 13.71
N SER A 5 -21.86 -3.32 13.44
CA SER A 5 -21.57 -4.56 12.71
C SER A 5 -21.46 -4.33 11.19
N ASP A 6 -22.23 -3.38 10.65
CA ASP A 6 -22.20 -3.08 9.21
C ASP A 6 -20.89 -2.40 8.80
N TRP A 7 -20.36 -1.46 9.60
CA TRP A 7 -19.10 -0.76 9.27
C TRP A 7 -17.89 -1.70 9.21
N LYS A 8 -17.81 -2.69 10.12
CA LYS A 8 -16.76 -3.71 10.13
C LYS A 8 -16.75 -4.56 8.87
N SER A 9 -17.94 -4.81 8.32
CA SER A 9 -18.12 -5.64 7.13
C SER A 9 -17.45 -5.02 5.90
N TRP A 10 -17.18 -3.72 5.90
CA TRP A 10 -16.56 -3.02 4.77
C TRP A 10 -15.06 -2.78 4.92
N LEU A 11 -14.45 -3.08 6.08
CA LEU A 11 -13.02 -2.84 6.31
C LEU A 11 -12.10 -3.60 5.34
N PHE A 12 -12.58 -4.71 4.76
CA PHE A 12 -11.81 -5.47 3.77
C PHE A 12 -11.73 -4.76 2.40
N LEU A 13 -12.64 -3.83 2.09
CA LEU A 13 -12.69 -3.17 0.79
C LEU A 13 -11.42 -2.37 0.51
N TYR A 14 -10.94 -1.63 1.52
CA TYR A 14 -9.75 -0.82 1.34
C TYR A 14 -8.51 -1.65 0.98
N PRO A 15 -8.10 -2.67 1.76
CA PRO A 15 -6.96 -3.49 1.37
C PRO A 15 -7.21 -4.26 0.06
N LEU A 16 -8.45 -4.63 -0.27
CA LEU A 16 -8.76 -5.20 -1.59
C LEU A 16 -8.43 -4.21 -2.73
N LEU A 17 -8.93 -2.98 -2.62
CA LEU A 17 -8.67 -1.90 -3.59
C LEU A 17 -7.21 -1.51 -3.63
N GLN A 18 -6.50 -1.52 -2.50
CA GLN A 18 -5.07 -1.26 -2.41
C GLN A 18 -4.28 -2.32 -3.18
N GLY A 19 -4.61 -3.60 -3.00
CA GLY A 19 -3.99 -4.71 -3.75
C GLY A 19 -4.23 -4.60 -5.25
N LEU A 20 -5.48 -4.32 -5.66
CA LEU A 20 -5.84 -4.09 -7.07
C LEU A 20 -5.12 -2.86 -7.64
N GLY A 21 -5.01 -1.78 -6.87
CA GLY A 21 -4.27 -0.58 -7.25
C GLY A 21 -2.78 -0.87 -7.45
N GLY A 22 -2.16 -1.66 -6.57
CA GLY A 22 -0.78 -2.10 -6.72
C GLY A 22 -0.56 -2.95 -7.97
N VAL A 23 -1.47 -3.88 -8.27
CA VAL A 23 -1.43 -4.65 -9.53
C VAL A 23 -1.55 -3.73 -10.74
N GLY A 24 -2.54 -2.82 -10.73
CA GLY A 24 -2.75 -1.86 -11.81
C GLY A 24 -1.55 -0.94 -12.04
N TRP A 25 -0.89 -0.50 -10.95
CA TRP A 25 0.32 0.30 -11.02
C TRP A 25 1.50 -0.48 -11.62
N TRP A 26 1.72 -1.73 -11.21
CA TRP A 26 2.76 -2.57 -11.83
C TRP A 26 2.47 -2.87 -13.30
N CYS A 27 1.21 -3.14 -13.66
CA CYS A 27 0.80 -3.30 -15.06
C CYS A 27 1.11 -2.03 -15.87
N LEU A 28 0.83 -0.85 -15.34
CA LEU A 28 1.17 0.43 -15.98
C LEU A 28 2.68 0.56 -16.19
N LEU A 29 3.50 0.33 -15.17
CA LEU A 29 4.96 0.48 -15.27
C LEU A 29 5.62 -0.50 -16.25
N LEU A 30 5.03 -1.69 -16.43
CA LEU A 30 5.53 -2.72 -17.33
C LEU A 30 5.03 -2.51 -18.76
N ALA A 31 3.76 -2.14 -18.94
CA ALA A 31 3.16 -1.93 -20.26
C ALA A 31 3.52 -0.59 -20.88
N VAL A 32 3.74 0.44 -20.06
CA VAL A 32 4.06 1.81 -20.49
C VAL A 32 5.31 2.31 -19.73
N PRO A 33 6.53 1.92 -20.17
CA PRO A 33 7.78 2.32 -19.52
C PRO A 33 7.95 3.83 -19.34
N GLU A 34 7.42 4.63 -20.26
CA GLU A 34 7.48 6.10 -20.22
C GLU A 34 6.79 6.67 -18.98
N SER A 35 5.82 5.96 -18.41
CA SER A 35 5.15 6.37 -17.17
C SER A 35 6.07 6.40 -15.95
N ARG A 36 7.22 5.70 -15.98
CA ARG A 36 8.16 5.59 -14.86
C ARG A 36 8.73 6.94 -14.44
N VAL A 37 8.87 7.88 -15.39
CA VAL A 37 9.34 9.25 -15.12
C VAL A 37 8.42 10.02 -14.18
N LEU A 38 7.14 9.62 -14.08
CA LEU A 38 6.19 10.23 -13.15
C LEU A 38 6.48 9.84 -11.70
N PHE A 39 7.09 8.67 -11.47
CA PHE A 39 7.27 8.07 -10.14
C PHE A 39 8.71 8.13 -9.62
N LEU A 40 9.66 8.53 -10.46
CA LEU A 40 11.09 8.56 -10.12
C LEU A 40 11.68 9.94 -10.44
N SER A 41 12.69 10.37 -9.66
CA SER A 41 13.50 11.53 -10.03
C SER A 41 14.37 11.21 -11.25
N GLU A 42 14.57 12.18 -12.15
CA GLU A 42 15.46 12.06 -13.31
C GLU A 42 16.92 11.76 -12.95
N THR A 43 17.29 12.00 -11.69
CA THR A 43 18.64 11.72 -11.15
C THR A 43 18.87 10.25 -10.81
N LEU A 44 17.82 9.42 -10.81
CA LEU A 44 17.88 8.01 -10.41
C LEU A 44 17.69 7.08 -11.59
N SER A 45 18.39 5.95 -11.56
CA SER A 45 18.19 4.86 -12.51
C SER A 45 16.82 4.19 -12.30
N GLU A 46 16.10 3.88 -13.38
CA GLU A 46 14.84 3.14 -13.35
C GLU A 46 14.91 1.81 -12.59
N ARG A 47 16.10 1.19 -12.52
CA ARG A 47 16.33 -0.03 -11.73
C ARG A 47 15.98 0.15 -10.25
N VAL A 48 16.09 1.36 -9.71
CA VAL A 48 15.69 1.67 -8.33
C VAL A 48 14.18 1.50 -8.17
N LEU A 49 13.39 2.04 -9.09
CA LEU A 49 11.93 1.86 -9.11
C LEU A 49 11.57 0.38 -9.31
N LEU A 50 12.20 -0.27 -10.28
CA LEU A 50 11.89 -1.66 -10.60
C LEU A 50 12.30 -2.64 -9.50
N ALA A 51 13.28 -2.31 -8.65
CA ALA A 51 13.66 -3.13 -7.50
C ALA A 51 12.52 -3.33 -6.49
N PHE A 52 11.49 -2.48 -6.53
CA PHE A 52 10.30 -2.64 -5.69
C PHE A 52 9.42 -3.83 -6.07
N TRP A 53 9.66 -4.52 -7.19
CA TRP A 53 8.81 -5.63 -7.64
C TRP A 53 8.58 -6.70 -6.58
N LEU A 54 9.64 -7.05 -5.82
CA LEU A 54 9.58 -8.08 -4.80
C LEU A 54 8.89 -7.59 -3.51
N PRO A 55 9.31 -6.47 -2.88
CA PRO A 55 8.60 -5.97 -1.70
C PRO A 55 7.15 -5.60 -2.01
N ASP A 56 6.86 -5.05 -3.19
CA ASP A 56 5.48 -4.77 -3.58
C ASP A 56 4.69 -6.05 -3.81
N GLY A 57 5.24 -7.02 -4.54
CA GLY A 57 4.56 -8.28 -4.80
C GLY A 57 4.21 -9.04 -3.52
N VAL A 58 5.18 -9.15 -2.60
CA VAL A 58 5.03 -9.95 -1.36
C VAL A 58 4.29 -9.16 -0.29
N VAL A 59 4.77 -7.96 0.04
CA VAL A 59 4.27 -7.19 1.19
C VAL A 59 3.07 -6.37 0.78
N PHE A 60 3.21 -5.49 -0.22
CA PHE A 60 2.14 -4.56 -0.58
C PHE A 60 0.92 -5.27 -1.17
N VAL A 61 1.06 -5.89 -2.34
CA VAL A 61 -0.02 -6.57 -3.08
C VAL A 61 -0.44 -7.85 -2.36
N GLY A 62 0.50 -8.76 -2.10
CA GLY A 62 0.23 -10.03 -1.43
C GLY A 62 -0.39 -9.84 -0.04
N GLY A 63 0.25 -9.01 0.79
CA GLY A 63 -0.27 -8.68 2.13
C GLY A 63 -1.64 -8.01 2.09
N SER A 64 -1.91 -7.15 1.09
CA SER A 64 -3.23 -6.52 0.91
C SER A 64 -4.33 -7.54 0.62
N PHE A 65 -4.12 -8.48 -0.30
CA PHE A 65 -5.12 -9.51 -0.58
C PHE A 65 -5.30 -10.48 0.58
N VAL A 66 -4.22 -10.89 1.25
CA VAL A 66 -4.29 -11.74 2.44
C VAL A 66 -5.07 -11.04 3.55
N LEU A 67 -4.79 -9.76 3.80
CA LEU A 67 -5.53 -8.96 4.79
C LEU A 67 -7.01 -8.83 4.43
N ALA A 68 -7.32 -8.46 3.18
CA ALA A 68 -8.68 -8.33 2.70
C ALA A 68 -9.47 -9.64 2.90
N TYR A 69 -8.88 -10.77 2.52
CA TYR A 69 -9.48 -12.08 2.74
C TYR A 69 -9.68 -12.39 4.23
N GLY A 70 -8.68 -12.09 5.07
CA GLY A 70 -8.75 -12.30 6.52
C GLY A 70 -9.84 -11.48 7.20
N LEU A 71 -9.97 -10.20 6.83
CA LEU A 71 -11.02 -9.32 7.31
C LEU A 71 -12.40 -9.76 6.83
N TRP A 72 -12.54 -10.12 5.55
CA TRP A 72 -13.79 -10.61 4.98
C TRP A 72 -14.27 -11.90 5.65
N ARG A 73 -13.35 -12.81 5.97
CA ARG A 73 -13.63 -14.07 6.67
C ARG A 73 -13.54 -13.98 8.19
N GLN A 74 -13.35 -12.78 8.75
CA GLN A 74 -13.26 -12.49 10.18
C GLN A 74 -12.26 -13.42 10.92
N ARG A 75 -11.09 -13.65 10.32
CA ARG A 75 -10.08 -14.57 10.88
C ARG A 75 -9.22 -13.86 11.94
N CYS A 76 -8.86 -14.58 13.00
CA CYS A 76 -8.00 -14.06 14.07
C CYS A 76 -6.60 -13.63 13.60
N TRP A 77 -6.08 -14.28 12.55
CA TRP A 77 -4.78 -13.93 11.97
C TRP A 77 -4.79 -12.62 11.17
N ALA A 78 -5.96 -12.04 10.88
CA ALA A 78 -6.05 -10.77 10.16
C ALA A 78 -5.41 -9.60 10.94
N GLY A 79 -5.45 -9.64 12.27
CA GLY A 79 -4.81 -8.63 13.12
C GLY A 79 -3.28 -8.56 12.94
N PRO A 80 -2.55 -9.66 13.14
CA PRO A 80 -1.11 -9.71 12.85
C PRO A 80 -0.75 -9.27 11.42
N VAL A 81 -1.51 -9.71 10.40
CA VAL A 81 -1.28 -9.31 9.01
C VAL A 81 -1.52 -7.81 8.81
N LEU A 82 -2.54 -7.24 9.44
CA LEU A 82 -2.84 -5.80 9.41
C LEU A 82 -1.65 -4.99 9.92
N TYR A 83 -1.07 -5.37 11.06
CA TYR A 83 0.10 -4.68 11.62
C TYR A 83 1.34 -4.85 10.76
N PHE A 84 1.60 -6.06 10.25
CA PHE A 84 2.72 -6.33 9.35
C PHE A 84 2.64 -5.48 8.07
N LEU A 85 1.48 -5.49 7.40
CA LEU A 85 1.25 -4.71 6.19
C LEU A 85 1.37 -3.21 6.45
N THR A 86 0.79 -2.72 7.54
CA THR A 86 0.89 -1.29 7.92
C THR A 86 2.33 -0.89 8.18
N GLY A 87 3.12 -1.73 8.86
CA GLY A 87 4.55 -1.49 9.08
C GLY A 87 5.34 -1.46 7.78
N GLY A 88 5.08 -2.40 6.87
CA GLY A 88 5.71 -2.43 5.55
C GLY A 88 5.40 -1.18 4.72
N ILE A 89 4.13 -0.76 4.69
CA ILE A 89 3.72 0.48 4.01
C ILE A 89 4.35 1.70 4.67
N THR A 90 4.39 1.76 6.01
CA THR A 90 5.07 2.84 6.74
C THR A 90 6.53 2.97 6.31
N TYR A 91 7.25 1.85 6.26
CA TYR A 91 8.64 1.83 5.84
C TYR A 91 8.83 2.34 4.40
N VAL A 92 8.05 1.82 3.45
CA VAL A 92 8.13 2.26 2.05
C VAL A 92 7.75 3.73 1.90
N SER A 93 6.69 4.21 2.56
CA SER A 93 6.29 5.62 2.48
C SER A 93 7.38 6.56 3.00
N LEU A 94 8.06 6.19 4.10
CA LEU A 94 9.19 6.95 4.62
C LEU A 94 10.41 6.88 3.70
N TYR A 95 10.67 5.72 3.10
CA TYR A 95 11.73 5.57 2.10
C TYR A 95 11.47 6.46 0.88
N CYS A 96 10.26 6.43 0.31
CA CYS A 96 9.88 7.29 -0.82
C CYS A 96 10.00 8.77 -0.45
N LEU A 97 9.54 9.17 0.74
CA LEU A 97 9.68 10.54 1.22
C LEU A 97 11.15 10.96 1.32
N SER A 98 11.99 10.11 1.91
CA SER A 98 13.44 10.35 2.01
C SER A 98 14.08 10.48 0.62
N LEU A 99 13.72 9.59 -0.30
CA LEU A 99 14.21 9.59 -1.67
C LEU A 99 13.80 10.87 -2.42
N SER A 100 12.54 11.29 -2.29
CA SER A 100 12.03 12.53 -2.90
C SER A 100 12.70 13.78 -2.33
N LEU A 101 12.92 13.83 -1.02
CA LEU A 101 13.64 14.95 -0.40
C LEU A 101 15.10 15.00 -0.84
N ALA A 102 15.76 13.86 -1.00
CA ALA A 102 17.16 13.78 -1.41
C ALA A 102 17.36 14.12 -2.90
N THR A 103 16.41 13.77 -3.75
CA THR A 103 16.54 13.87 -5.22
C THR A 103 15.65 14.93 -5.86
N GLN A 104 14.88 15.67 -5.05
CA GLN A 104 13.91 16.69 -5.47
C GLN A 104 12.91 16.23 -6.54
N GLY A 105 12.59 14.92 -6.58
CA GLY A 105 11.72 14.31 -7.58
C GLY A 105 10.96 13.07 -7.08
N GLY A 106 10.21 12.40 -7.95
CA GLY A 106 9.41 11.22 -7.57
C GLY A 106 8.24 11.51 -6.62
N TRP A 107 7.81 12.78 -6.53
CA TRP A 107 6.79 13.23 -5.58
C TRP A 107 5.43 12.54 -5.76
N LEU A 108 5.08 12.14 -6.99
CA LEU A 108 3.81 11.44 -7.23
C LEU A 108 3.78 10.08 -6.51
N GLY A 109 4.86 9.30 -6.61
CA GLY A 109 4.98 8.02 -5.90
C GLY A 109 4.92 8.22 -4.38
N THR A 110 5.64 9.23 -3.87
CA THR A 110 5.62 9.59 -2.45
C THR A 110 4.22 9.98 -1.96
N CYS A 111 3.50 10.84 -2.68
CA CYS A 111 2.14 11.23 -2.32
C CYS A 111 1.19 10.03 -2.29
N LEU A 112 1.25 9.15 -3.30
CA LEU A 112 0.44 7.94 -3.34
C LEU A 112 0.72 7.02 -2.14
N MET A 113 1.99 6.82 -1.81
CA MET A 113 2.37 5.99 -0.66
C MET A 113 1.96 6.61 0.67
N LEU A 114 2.01 7.94 0.82
CA LEU A 114 1.54 8.62 2.03
C LEU A 114 0.02 8.53 2.18
N VAL A 115 -0.73 8.61 1.08
CA VAL A 115 -2.19 8.37 1.08
C VAL A 115 -2.49 6.93 1.50
N CYS A 116 -1.78 5.95 0.92
CA CYS A 116 -1.96 4.54 1.29
C CYS A 116 -1.66 4.30 2.78
N LEU A 117 -0.61 4.91 3.31
CA LEU A 117 -0.27 4.87 4.73
C LEU A 117 -1.39 5.46 5.60
N GLY A 118 -1.87 6.66 5.26
CA GLY A 118 -2.95 7.32 6.00
C GLY A 118 -4.22 6.47 6.08
N LEU A 119 -4.60 5.86 4.95
CA LEU A 119 -5.77 4.98 4.88
C LEU A 119 -5.55 3.65 5.64
N MET A 120 -4.35 3.06 5.59
CA MET A 120 -4.02 1.90 6.42
C MET A 120 -4.07 2.21 7.92
N LEU A 121 -3.53 3.37 8.34
CA LEU A 121 -3.61 3.80 9.74
C LEU A 121 -5.07 4.03 10.18
N LEU A 122 -5.91 4.54 9.28
CA LEU A 122 -7.36 4.63 9.52
C LEU A 122 -7.98 3.24 9.72
N VAL A 123 -7.64 2.26 8.87
CA VAL A 123 -8.12 0.88 9.03
C VAL A 123 -7.64 0.27 10.35
N VAL A 124 -6.38 0.49 10.75
CA VAL A 124 -5.87 0.06 12.06
C VAL A 124 -6.64 0.69 13.20
N PHE A 125 -6.86 2.00 13.15
CA PHE A 125 -7.60 2.73 14.18
C PHE A 125 -9.04 2.23 14.31
N LEU A 126 -9.71 2.01 13.18
CA LEU A 126 -11.06 1.47 13.14
C LEU A 126 -11.12 0.02 13.63
N ALA A 127 -10.10 -0.80 13.34
CA ALA A 127 -10.00 -2.18 13.79
C ALA A 127 -9.68 -2.31 15.29
N LYS A 128 -8.94 -1.36 15.88
CA LYS A 128 -8.56 -1.34 17.31
C LYS A 128 -9.68 -0.89 18.25
N ARG A 129 -10.74 -0.25 17.78
CA ARG A 129 -11.79 0.35 18.61
C ARG A 129 -12.75 -0.70 19.24
N PHE A 130 -12.27 -1.92 19.47
CA PHE A 130 -13.01 -3.08 19.99
C PHE A 130 -12.22 -3.77 21.09
#